data_AF-A0AAP4D4L9-F1
#
_entry.id   AF-A0AAP4D4L9-F1
#
_cell.length_a   1.000
_cell.length_b   1.000
_cell.length_c   1.000
_cell.angle_alpha   90.00
_cell.angle_beta   90.00
_cell.angle_gamma   90.00
#
_symmetry.space_group_name_H-M   'P 1'
#
loop_
_entity.id
_entity.type
_entity.pdbx_description
1 polymer ?
#
loop_
_entity_poly.entity_id
_entity_poly.type
_entity_poly.pdbx_seq_one_letter_code
_entity_poly.pdbx_strand_id
1 'polypeptide(L)'
;MKKIFLTELIWIFLFVFLLFALQNTPVYLYNRLGLSENLITITVWLLPFICGARVAWCINFGAWWLCCVYAFLIATSIALYNIFIYQQNQPTDFPGWIGSMWLLLIFFSLAFVDIFIGFTLSILLKKTLSK
;
A
#
# COMPACT_ATOMS: atom_id res chain seq x y z
N MET A 1 -11.77 10.24 15.35
CA MET A 1 -11.79 9.05 14.46
C MET A 1 -12.09 9.39 13.00
N LYS A 2 -13.25 9.96 12.63
CA LYS A 2 -13.59 10.25 11.22
C LYS A 2 -12.55 11.07 10.44
N LYS A 3 -11.98 12.12 11.06
CA LYS A 3 -10.94 12.96 10.43
C LYS A 3 -9.65 12.18 10.12
N ILE A 4 -9.18 11.38 11.08
CA ILE A 4 -7.98 10.53 10.91
C ILE A 4 -8.24 9.49 9.81
N PHE A 5 -9.40 8.83 9.85
CA PHE A 5 -9.78 7.85 8.83
C PHE A 5 -9.74 8.43 7.42
N LEU A 6 -10.27 9.64 7.23
CA LEU A 6 -10.25 10.33 5.93
C LEU A 6 -8.83 10.70 5.48
N THR A 7 -8.00 11.19 6.39
CA THR A 7 -6.60 11.54 6.07
C THR A 7 -5.79 10.31 5.67
N GLU A 8 -5.94 9.18 6.37
CA GLU A 8 -5.25 7.94 6.02
C GLU A 8 -5.76 7.34 4.70
N LEU A 9 -7.04 7.58 4.35
CA LEU A 9 -7.58 7.21 3.05
C LEU A 9 -6.89 7.95 1.89
N ILE A 10 -6.49 9.21 2.10
CA ILE A 10 -5.74 9.99 1.11
C ILE A 10 -4.36 9.38 0.90
N TRP A 11 -3.69 8.93 1.97
CA TRP A 11 -2.39 8.25 1.87
C TRP A 11 -2.46 6.94 1.11
N ILE A 12 -3.52 6.16 1.34
CA ILE A 12 -3.79 4.92 0.60
C ILE A 12 -4.08 5.21 -0.87
N PHE A 13 -4.90 6.23 -1.15
CA PHE A 13 -5.19 6.63 -2.52
C PHE A 13 -3.91 7.09 -3.24
N LEU A 14 -3.07 7.88 -2.57
CA LEU A 14 -1.79 8.34 -3.10
C LEU A 14 -0.84 7.16 -3.37
N PHE A 15 -0.78 6.18 -2.46
CA PHE A 15 -0.02 4.95 -2.66
C PHE A 15 -0.48 4.19 -3.91
N VAL A 16 -1.78 3.91 -4.01
CA VAL A 16 -2.36 3.18 -5.16
C VAL A 16 -2.12 3.95 -6.46
N PHE A 17 -2.32 5.28 -6.46
CA PHE A 17 -2.05 6.13 -7.61
C PHE A 17 -0.58 6.08 -8.05
N LEU A 18 0.36 6.21 -7.11
CA LEU A 18 1.80 6.16 -7.41
C LEU A 18 2.24 4.78 -7.87
N LEU A 19 1.64 3.72 -7.34
CA LEU A 19 1.92 2.35 -7.77
C LEU A 19 1.52 2.12 -9.23
N PHE A 20 0.36 2.63 -9.65
CA PHE A 20 -0.04 2.60 -11.05
C PHE A 20 0.80 3.52 -11.93
N ALA A 21 1.16 4.72 -11.45
CA ALA A 21 2.04 5.62 -12.18
C ALA A 21 3.42 4.97 -12.41
N LEU A 22 3.98 4.31 -11.40
CA LEU A 22 5.25 3.57 -11.48
C LEU A 22 5.18 2.47 -12.55
N GLN A 23 4.11 1.68 -12.56
CA GLN A 23 3.93 0.58 -13.52
C GLN A 23 3.79 1.05 -14.98
N ASN A 24 3.29 2.27 -15.20
CA ASN A 24 3.07 2.83 -16.54
C ASN A 24 4.15 3.82 -16.99
N THR A 25 5.15 4.10 -16.14
CA THR A 25 6.25 4.99 -16.51
C THR A 25 7.36 4.20 -17.20
N PRO A 26 7.83 4.60 -18.39
CA PRO A 26 8.88 3.88 -19.09
C PRO A 26 10.21 3.89 -18.33
N VAL A 27 10.89 2.75 -18.25
CA VAL A 27 12.18 2.57 -17.56
C VAL A 27 13.25 3.57 -18.01
N TYR A 28 13.26 3.95 -19.30
CA TYR A 28 14.22 4.92 -19.83
C TYR A 28 14.08 6.33 -19.22
N LEU A 29 12.90 6.68 -18.70
CA LEU A 29 12.65 7.97 -18.05
C LEU A 29 13.36 8.05 -16.69
N TYR A 30 13.44 6.93 -15.96
CA TYR A 30 14.19 6.82 -14.71
C TYR A 30 15.70 6.92 -14.94
N ASN A 31 16.19 6.25 -15.98
CA ASN A 31 17.61 6.32 -16.37
C ASN A 31 18.05 7.74 -16.77
N ARG A 32 17.16 8.53 -17.39
CA ARG A 32 17.46 9.94 -17.73
C ARG A 32 17.51 10.86 -16.50
N LEU A 33 16.77 10.52 -15.44
CA LEU A 33 16.74 11.27 -14.18
C LEU A 33 17.83 10.82 -13.20
N GLY A 34 18.62 9.79 -13.55
CA GLY A 34 19.65 9.23 -12.66
C GLY A 34 19.06 8.55 -11.42
N LEU A 35 17.78 8.16 -11.45
CA LEU A 35 17.09 7.53 -10.33
C LEU A 35 17.08 6.01 -10.48
N SER A 36 17.47 5.30 -9.42
CA SER A 36 17.36 3.84 -9.37
C SER A 36 15.90 3.41 -9.17
N GLU A 37 15.45 2.40 -9.92
CA GLU A 37 14.12 1.78 -9.75
C GLU A 37 13.88 1.30 -8.31
N ASN A 38 14.93 0.85 -7.62
CA ASN A 38 14.86 0.43 -6.22
C ASN A 38 14.49 1.60 -5.30
N LEU A 39 15.05 2.80 -5.52
CA LEU A 39 14.75 3.98 -4.71
C LEU A 39 13.29 4.41 -4.86
N ILE A 40 12.76 4.35 -6.08
CA ILE A 40 11.37 4.74 -6.37
C ILE A 40 10.41 3.72 -5.76
N THR A 41 10.70 2.44 -5.93
CA THR A 41 9.91 1.36 -5.33
C THR A 41 9.86 1.49 -3.81
N ILE A 42 11.00 1.68 -3.16
CA ILE A 42 11.07 1.91 -1.70
C ILE A 42 10.24 3.15 -1.29
N THR A 43 10.30 4.23 -2.07
CA THR A 43 9.55 5.45 -1.79
C THR A 43 8.03 5.24 -1.85
N VAL A 44 7.56 4.45 -2.80
CA VAL A 44 6.13 4.10 -2.90
C VAL A 44 5.71 3.24 -1.71
N TRP A 45 6.50 2.23 -1.35
CA TRP A 45 6.24 1.36 -0.19
C TRP A 45 6.46 2.03 1.18
N LEU A 46 7.03 3.24 1.25
CA LEU A 46 7.06 4.01 2.49
C LEU A 46 5.68 4.60 2.86
N LEU A 47 4.77 4.74 1.91
CA LEU A 47 3.46 5.37 2.15
C LEU A 47 2.53 4.54 3.04
N PRO A 48 2.35 3.21 2.82
CA PRO A 48 1.55 2.39 3.72
C PRO A 48 2.21 2.25 5.11
N PHE A 49 3.54 2.17 5.17
CA PHE A 49 4.29 2.28 6.43
C PHE A 49 3.94 3.56 7.22
N ILE A 50 4.01 4.74 6.57
CA ILE A 50 3.69 6.03 7.21
C ILE A 50 2.23 6.06 7.66
N CYS A 51 1.31 5.51 6.87
CA CYS A 51 -0.10 5.37 7.25
C CYS A 51 -0.25 4.59 8.56
N GLY A 52 0.39 3.42 8.67
CA GLY A 52 0.43 2.63 9.91
C GLY A 52 1.00 3.41 11.09
N ALA A 53 2.12 4.11 10.87
CA ALA A 53 2.77 4.90 11.91
C ALA A 53 1.87 6.03 12.44
N ARG A 54 1.15 6.72 11.56
CA ARG A 54 0.22 7.81 11.93
C ARG A 54 -0.98 7.30 12.71
N VAL A 55 -1.55 6.17 12.30
CA VAL A 55 -2.66 5.52 13.03
C VAL A 55 -2.26 5.24 14.48
N ALA A 56 -1.05 4.71 14.68
CA ALA A 56 -0.48 4.43 16.00
C ALA A 56 -0.22 5.70 16.85
N TRP A 57 0.16 6.82 16.22
CA TRP A 57 0.35 8.09 16.94
C TRP A 57 -0.98 8.66 17.44
N CYS A 58 -2.02 8.60 16.60
CA CYS A 58 -3.31 9.22 16.87
C CYS A 58 -4.28 8.37 17.71
N ILE A 59 -4.08 7.05 17.81
CA ILE A 59 -5.02 6.13 18.48
C ILE A 59 -4.28 5.13 19.37
N ASN A 60 -4.97 4.58 20.38
CA ASN A 60 -4.45 3.50 21.22
C ASN A 60 -4.34 2.17 20.44
N PHE A 61 -3.61 1.21 21.02
CA PHE A 61 -3.36 -0.12 20.43
C PHE A 61 -4.63 -0.84 19.94
N GLY A 62 -5.80 -0.57 20.53
CA GLY A 62 -7.09 -1.13 20.13
C GLY A 62 -7.55 -0.79 18.70
N ALA A 63 -6.87 0.09 17.97
CA ALA A 63 -7.19 0.44 16.59
C ALA A 63 -6.35 -0.30 15.52
N TRP A 64 -5.64 -1.37 15.88
CA TRP A 64 -4.88 -2.20 14.94
C TRP A 64 -5.73 -2.76 13.77
N TRP A 65 -7.04 -2.93 13.99
CA TRP A 65 -7.99 -3.37 12.95
C TRP A 65 -8.07 -2.40 11.76
N LEU A 66 -7.72 -1.11 11.95
CA LEU A 66 -7.64 -0.15 10.85
C LEU A 66 -6.55 -0.55 9.84
N CYS A 67 -5.45 -1.17 10.29
CA CYS A 67 -4.42 -1.69 9.39
C CYS A 67 -5.00 -2.75 8.45
N CYS A 68 -5.88 -3.64 8.94
CA CYS A 68 -6.57 -4.62 8.11
C CYS A 68 -7.51 -3.96 7.09
N VAL A 69 -8.28 -2.95 7.51
CA VAL A 69 -9.19 -2.21 6.62
C VAL A 69 -8.40 -1.54 5.49
N TYR A 70 -7.29 -0.89 5.83
CA TYR A 70 -6.45 -0.20 4.87
C TYR A 70 -5.74 -1.17 3.91
N ALA A 71 -5.22 -2.29 4.42
CA ALA A 71 -4.66 -3.34 3.58
C ALA A 71 -5.70 -3.94 2.63
N PHE A 72 -6.94 -4.11 3.09
CA PHE A 72 -8.04 -4.62 2.26
C PHE A 72 -8.39 -3.64 1.13
N LEU A 73 -8.45 -2.33 1.41
CA LEU A 73 -8.70 -1.30 0.39
C LEU A 73 -7.59 -1.25 -0.67
N ILE A 74 -6.34 -1.40 -0.26
CA ILE A 74 -5.20 -1.50 -1.18
C ILE A 74 -5.33 -2.73 -2.07
N ALA A 75 -5.53 -3.90 -1.47
CA ALA A 75 -5.60 -5.17 -2.19
C ALA A 75 -6.75 -5.21 -3.20
N THR A 76 -7.93 -4.72 -2.80
CA THR A 76 -9.09 -4.64 -3.70
C THR A 76 -8.86 -3.65 -4.84
N SER A 77 -8.24 -2.50 -4.57
CA SER A 77 -7.93 -1.51 -5.61
C SER A 77 -6.95 -2.06 -6.66
N ILE A 78 -5.91 -2.77 -6.22
CA ILE A 78 -4.94 -3.42 -7.11
C ILE A 78 -5.61 -4.57 -7.89
N ALA A 79 -6.45 -5.38 -7.25
CA ALA A 79 -7.17 -6.46 -7.91
C ALA A 79 -8.14 -5.94 -8.99
N LEU A 80 -8.90 -4.88 -8.70
CA LEU A 80 -9.80 -4.25 -9.68
C LEU A 80 -9.05 -3.69 -10.89
N TYR A 81 -7.91 -3.03 -10.66
CA TYR A 81 -7.05 -2.56 -11.75
C TYR A 81 -6.55 -3.71 -12.62
N ASN A 82 -6.07 -4.78 -11.99
CA ASN A 82 -5.60 -5.98 -12.68
C ASN A 82 -6.70 -6.65 -13.51
N ILE A 83 -7.93 -6.73 -12.99
CA ILE A 83 -9.10 -7.23 -13.74
C ILE A 83 -9.40 -6.33 -14.96
N PHE A 84 -9.36 -5.00 -14.78
CA PHE A 84 -9.60 -4.05 -15.86
C PHE A 84 -8.57 -4.19 -17.00
N ILE A 85 -7.28 -4.28 -16.65
CA ILE A 85 -6.19 -4.48 -17.62
C ILE A 85 -6.33 -5.84 -18.33
N TYR A 86 -6.70 -6.89 -17.60
CA TYR A 86 -6.97 -8.20 -18.19
C TYR A 86 -8.07 -8.15 -19.26
N GLN A 87 -9.20 -7.47 -18.96
CA GLN A 87 -10.29 -7.32 -19.91
C GLN A 87 -9.88 -6.55 -21.17
N GLN A 88 -8.99 -5.56 -21.05
CA GLN A 88 -8.51 -4.78 -22.20
C GLN A 88 -7.50 -5.53 -23.06
N ASN A 89 -6.52 -6.20 -22.45
CA ASN A 89 -5.36 -6.72 -23.18
C ASN A 89 -5.43 -8.23 -23.47
N GLN A 90 -6.41 -8.95 -22.92
CA GLN A 90 -6.56 -10.41 -23.00
C GLN A 90 -5.23 -11.19 -22.94
N PRO A 91 -4.35 -10.93 -21.95
CA PRO A 91 -3.10 -11.67 -21.86
C PRO A 91 -3.40 -13.15 -21.60
N THR A 92 -2.86 -14.03 -22.42
CA THR A 92 -3.03 -15.49 -22.33
C THR A 92 -2.53 -16.08 -21.01
N ASP A 93 -1.65 -15.35 -20.30
CA ASP A 93 -0.98 -15.80 -19.09
C ASP A 93 -1.66 -15.31 -17.80
N PHE A 94 -2.79 -14.62 -17.91
CA PHE A 94 -3.45 -14.08 -16.74
C PHE A 94 -4.12 -15.20 -15.93
N PRO A 95 -3.91 -15.24 -14.61
CA PRO A 95 -4.65 -16.16 -13.78
C PRO A 95 -6.15 -15.85 -13.88
N GLY A 96 -6.96 -16.85 -14.23
CA GLY A 96 -8.42 -16.74 -14.15
C GLY A 96 -8.90 -16.40 -12.74
N TRP A 97 -10.21 -16.48 -12.49
CA TRP A 97 -10.84 -16.11 -11.21
C TRP A 97 -10.10 -16.61 -9.95
N ILE A 98 -9.61 -17.86 -9.98
CA ILE A 98 -8.86 -18.45 -8.88
C ILE A 98 -7.55 -17.70 -8.61
N GLY A 99 -6.74 -17.43 -9.63
CA GLY A 99 -5.48 -16.72 -9.38
C GLY A 99 -5.64 -15.20 -9.18
N SER A 100 -6.77 -14.62 -9.58
CA SER A 100 -7.16 -13.27 -9.13
C SER A 100 -7.39 -13.22 -7.61
N MET A 101 -7.98 -14.27 -7.01
CA MET A 101 -8.12 -14.40 -5.55
C MET A 101 -6.76 -14.58 -4.86
N TRP A 102 -5.83 -15.33 -5.47
CA TRP A 102 -4.46 -15.44 -4.96
C TRP A 102 -3.71 -14.11 -4.99
N LEU A 103 -3.84 -13.34 -6.08
CA LEU A 103 -3.26 -12.00 -6.17
C LEU A 103 -3.80 -11.08 -5.08
N LEU A 104 -5.11 -11.09 -4.85
CA LEU A 104 -5.74 -10.32 -3.78
C LEU A 104 -5.13 -10.69 -2.41
N LEU A 105 -4.94 -11.98 -2.14
CA LEU A 105 -4.37 -12.47 -0.88
C LEU A 105 -2.89 -12.08 -0.70
N ILE A 106 -2.11 -12.12 -1.79
CA ILE A 106 -0.72 -11.68 -1.80
C ILE A 106 -0.62 -10.18 -1.53
N PHE A 107 -1.36 -9.35 -2.27
CA PHE A 107 -1.34 -7.90 -2.09
C PHE A 107 -1.88 -7.48 -0.72
N PHE A 108 -2.90 -8.17 -0.21
CA PHE A 108 -3.38 -7.97 1.15
C PHE A 108 -2.28 -8.26 2.17
N SER A 109 -1.61 -9.40 2.06
CA SER A 109 -0.56 -9.80 3.00
C SER A 109 0.61 -8.83 3.00
N LEU A 110 1.07 -8.41 1.82
CA LEU A 110 2.16 -7.43 1.68
C LEU A 110 1.78 -6.07 2.27
N ALA A 111 0.62 -5.54 1.90
CA ALA A 111 0.14 -4.25 2.41
C ALA A 111 -0.10 -4.30 3.93
N PHE A 112 -0.66 -5.39 4.43
CA PHE A 112 -0.90 -5.56 5.86
C PHE A 112 0.40 -5.57 6.64
N VAL A 113 1.39 -6.35 6.21
CA VAL A 113 2.70 -6.43 6.87
C VAL A 113 3.35 -5.04 6.93
N ASP A 114 3.37 -4.32 5.81
CA ASP A 114 4.01 -3.00 5.76
C ASP A 114 3.32 -1.97 6.68
N ILE A 115 1.99 -1.87 6.61
CA ILE A 115 1.21 -0.98 7.49
C ILE A 115 1.37 -1.40 8.96
N PHE A 116 1.37 -2.69 9.26
CA PHE A 116 1.46 -3.20 10.62
C PHE A 116 2.85 -2.99 11.25
N ILE A 117 3.92 -3.10 10.46
CA ILE A 117 5.27 -2.75 10.90
C ILE A 117 5.32 -1.26 11.25
N GLY A 118 4.80 -0.37 10.38
CA GLY A 118 4.71 1.06 10.67
C GLY A 118 3.94 1.36 11.96
N PHE A 119 2.80 0.69 12.17
CA PHE A 119 1.98 0.81 13.37
C PHE A 119 2.73 0.38 14.64
N THR A 120 3.34 -0.80 14.64
CA THR A 120 4.04 -1.36 15.80
C THR A 120 5.28 -0.54 16.18
N LEU A 121 6.11 -0.16 15.21
CA LEU A 121 7.29 0.69 15.44
C LEU A 121 6.90 2.04 16.03
N SER A 122 5.83 2.65 15.53
CA SER A 122 5.32 3.92 16.03
C SER A 122 4.83 3.83 17.48
N ILE A 123 4.19 2.73 17.88
CA ILE A 123 3.81 2.50 19.27
C ILE A 123 5.04 2.35 20.17
N LEU A 124 6.06 1.62 19.71
CA LEU A 124 7.32 1.49 20.43
C LEU A 124 8.00 2.85 20.61
N LEU A 125 8.10 3.64 19.53
CA LEU A 125 8.63 5.01 19.54
C LEU A 125 7.87 5.93 20.51
N LYS A 126 6.54 5.88 20.49
CA LYS A 126 5.69 6.64 21.41
C LYS A 126 5.95 6.27 22.87
N LYS A 127 6.15 4.98 23.16
CA LYS A 127 6.51 4.50 24.51
C LYS A 127 7.91 4.92 24.94
N THR A 128 8.88 4.96 24.05
CA THR A 128 10.25 5.41 24.37
C THR A 128 10.37 6.91 24.56
N LEU A 129 9.62 7.71 23.78
CA LEU A 129 9.63 9.18 23.86
C LEU A 129 8.83 9.74 25.05
N SER A 130 7.91 8.96 25.59
CA SER A 130 7.08 9.35 26.74
C SER A 130 7.72 8.98 28.10
N LYS A 131 8.95 8.45 28.09
CA LYS A 131 9.77 8.22 29.29
C LYS A 131 10.74 9.38 29.48
#